data_AF-A0A5B1BE35-F1
#
_entry.id   AF-A0A5B1BE35-F1
#
_cell.length_a   1.000
_cell.length_b   1.000
_cell.length_c   1.000
_cell.angle_alpha   90.00
_cell.angle_beta   90.00
_cell.angle_gamma   90.00
#
_symmetry.space_group_name_H-M   'P 1'
#
loop_
_entity.id
_entity.type
_entity.pdbx_description
1 polymer ?
#
loop_
_entity_poly.entity_id
_entity_poly.type
_entity_poly.pdbx_seq_one_letter_code
_entity_poly.pdbx_strand_id
1 'polypeptide(L)'
;MKQISDNLTFEDPNNREKVTFNKYTFLEILKGCIINYTDKDIFEAEELIKNSYLFSLPKSYDDVVFITHEHEYHWSMVIAYGENYWQNSKIKISSEIPEDYDQWEKGYIKKNNLKKVSYEYL
;
A
#
# COMPACT_ATOMS: atom_id res chain seq x y z
N MET A 1 14.44 -2.28 3.86
CA MET A 1 13.91 -2.12 2.48
C MET A 1 14.90 -1.41 1.52
N LYS A 2 16.22 -1.58 1.68
CA LYS A 2 17.26 -0.70 1.06
C LYS A 2 17.35 -0.68 -0.49
N GLN A 3 16.56 -1.46 -1.22
CA GLN A 3 16.50 -1.48 -2.70
C GLN A 3 15.20 -0.93 -3.29
N ILE A 4 14.24 -0.51 -2.46
CA ILE A 4 12.96 0.02 -2.93
C ILE A 4 13.08 1.54 -3.05
N SER A 5 12.60 2.10 -4.16
CA SER A 5 12.67 3.54 -4.45
C SER A 5 11.35 4.09 -4.98
N ASP A 6 11.15 5.38 -4.82
CA ASP A 6 10.04 6.14 -5.40
C ASP A 6 10.36 6.64 -6.82
N ASN A 7 9.35 7.19 -7.50
CA ASN A 7 9.41 7.75 -8.86
C ASN A 7 9.72 6.72 -9.96
N LEU A 8 9.14 5.52 -9.88
CA LEU A 8 9.22 4.53 -10.96
C LEU A 8 8.16 4.85 -12.03
N THR A 9 8.56 5.06 -13.29
CA THR A 9 7.63 5.41 -14.36
C THR A 9 7.37 4.23 -15.29
N PHE A 10 6.09 3.98 -15.58
CA PHE A 10 5.62 2.96 -16.51
C PHE A 10 4.73 3.60 -17.57
N GLU A 11 4.78 3.09 -18.79
CA GLU A 11 4.03 3.60 -19.95
C GLU A 11 3.15 2.46 -20.50
N ASP A 12 1.88 2.75 -20.78
CA ASP A 12 0.97 1.85 -21.48
C ASP A 12 1.44 1.73 -22.95
N PRO A 13 1.71 0.50 -23.44
CA PRO A 13 2.22 0.28 -24.79
C PRO A 13 1.24 0.69 -25.91
N ASN A 14 -0.06 0.85 -25.63
CA ASN A 14 -1.11 1.08 -26.62
C ASN A 14 -1.45 2.56 -26.80
N ASN A 15 -1.60 3.31 -25.70
CA ASN A 15 -2.09 4.69 -25.71
C ASN A 15 -1.06 5.73 -25.21
N ARG A 16 0.12 5.28 -24.74
CA ARG A 16 1.20 6.10 -24.16
C ARG A 16 0.84 6.83 -22.86
N GLU A 17 -0.24 6.44 -22.19
CA GLU A 17 -0.52 6.87 -20.82
C GLU A 17 0.63 6.45 -19.90
N LYS A 18 0.91 7.27 -18.89
CA LYS A 18 2.00 7.01 -17.96
C LYS A 18 1.51 7.00 -16.53
N VAL A 19 2.17 6.20 -15.71
CA VAL A 19 1.98 6.23 -14.26
C VAL A 19 3.33 6.32 -13.58
N THR A 20 3.45 7.24 -12.64
CA THR A 20 4.56 7.29 -11.69
C THR A 20 4.14 6.57 -10.42
N PHE A 21 4.89 5.54 -10.03
CA PHE A 21 4.68 4.77 -8.82
C PHE A 21 5.77 5.05 -7.78
N ASN A 22 5.34 5.51 -6.61
CA ASN A 22 6.16 5.75 -5.44
C ASN A 22 6.15 4.50 -4.55
N LYS A 23 6.88 3.47 -4.99
CA LYS A 23 6.88 2.14 -4.34
C LYS A 23 7.29 2.18 -2.87
N TYR A 24 8.31 2.97 -2.53
CA TYR A 24 8.77 3.09 -1.14
C TYR A 24 7.67 3.72 -0.28
N THR A 25 7.08 4.81 -0.77
CA THR A 25 5.95 5.47 -0.11
C THR A 25 4.76 4.51 0.08
N PHE A 26 4.36 3.79 -0.97
CA PHE A 26 3.28 2.81 -0.93
C PHE A 26 3.52 1.76 0.17
N LEU A 27 4.69 1.11 0.18
CA LEU A 27 4.99 0.08 1.17
C LEU A 27 5.09 0.61 2.60
N GLU A 28 5.57 1.84 2.80
CA GLU A 28 5.59 2.47 4.11
C GLU A 28 4.16 2.80 4.61
N ILE A 29 3.25 3.23 3.72
CA ILE A 29 1.85 3.44 4.07
C ILE A 29 1.20 2.10 4.45
N LEU A 30 1.44 1.02 3.68
CA LEU A 30 0.94 -0.32 4.05
C LEU A 30 1.41 -0.72 5.46
N LYS A 31 2.70 -0.51 5.75
CA LYS A 31 3.28 -0.80 7.06
C LYS A 31 2.60 0.02 8.16
N GLY A 32 2.42 1.31 7.91
CA GLY A 32 1.71 2.21 8.80
C GLY A 32 0.29 1.74 9.11
N CYS A 33 -0.46 1.34 8.08
CA CYS A 33 -1.83 0.86 8.23
C CYS A 33 -1.89 -0.42 9.06
N ILE A 34 -0.99 -1.38 8.80
CA ILE A 34 -0.93 -2.62 9.60
C ILE A 34 -0.70 -2.29 11.08
N ILE A 35 0.26 -1.42 11.38
CA ILE A 35 0.56 -1.05 12.78
C ILE A 35 -0.58 -0.24 13.43
N ASN A 36 -1.24 0.63 12.66
CA ASN A 36 -2.24 1.56 13.20
C ASN A 36 -3.60 0.90 13.44
N TYR A 37 -4.01 -0.01 12.56
CA TYR A 37 -5.36 -0.60 12.58
C TYR A 37 -5.38 -2.06 13.04
N THR A 38 -4.24 -2.61 13.42
CA THR A 38 -4.15 -3.99 13.94
C THR A 38 -3.29 -4.05 15.19
N ASP A 39 -3.31 -5.18 15.89
CA ASP A 39 -2.47 -5.41 17.07
C ASP A 39 -1.02 -5.82 16.72
N LYS A 40 -0.63 -5.75 15.45
CA LYS A 40 0.69 -6.19 14.97
C LYS A 40 1.76 -5.14 15.25
N ASP A 41 2.93 -5.60 15.66
CA ASP A 41 4.07 -4.73 15.86
C ASP A 41 4.81 -4.38 14.56
N ILE A 42 5.84 -3.54 14.67
CA ILE A 42 6.64 -3.09 13.52
C ILE A 42 7.38 -4.24 12.82
N PHE A 43 7.84 -5.25 13.57
CA PHE A 43 8.58 -6.37 13.00
C PHE A 43 7.64 -7.31 12.25
N GLU A 44 6.48 -7.61 12.83
CA GLU A 44 5.43 -8.39 12.17
C GLU A 44 4.94 -7.71 10.89
N ALA A 45 4.67 -6.39 10.95
CA ALA A 45 4.25 -5.62 9.78
C ALA A 45 5.30 -5.63 8.67
N GLU A 46 6.59 -5.46 9.01
CA GLU A 46 7.67 -5.55 8.04
C GLU A 46 7.80 -6.94 7.41
N GLU A 47 7.67 -8.00 8.20
CA GLU A 47 7.76 -9.38 7.71
C GLU A 47 6.60 -9.70 6.76
N LEU A 48 5.37 -9.35 7.13
CA LEU A 48 4.19 -9.53 6.31
C LEU A 48 4.32 -8.81 4.96
N ILE A 49 4.81 -7.57 4.97
CA ILE A 49 5.04 -6.82 3.73
C ILE A 49 6.09 -7.50 2.88
N LYS A 50 7.24 -7.88 3.45
CA LYS A 50 8.32 -8.56 2.71
C LYS A 50 7.87 -9.88 2.07
N ASN A 51 6.96 -10.58 2.73
CA ASN A 51 6.40 -11.85 2.26
C ASN A 51 5.19 -11.69 1.32
N SER A 52 4.65 -10.47 1.19
CA SER A 52 3.54 -10.19 0.28
C SER A 52 3.99 -10.11 -1.18
N TYR A 53 3.09 -10.46 -2.10
CA TYR A 53 3.33 -10.27 -3.54
C TYR A 53 3.52 -8.78 -3.89
N LEU A 54 2.93 -7.89 -3.09
CA LEU A 54 3.08 -6.44 -3.18
C LEU A 54 4.49 -5.96 -2.83
N PHE A 55 5.40 -6.79 -2.32
CA PHE A 55 6.80 -6.38 -2.14
C PHE A 55 7.57 -6.25 -3.46
N SER A 56 7.22 -7.09 -4.44
CA SER A 56 7.94 -7.18 -5.71
C SER A 56 7.83 -5.89 -6.52
N LEU A 57 8.87 -5.56 -7.28
CA LEU A 57 8.81 -4.44 -8.21
C LEU A 57 7.82 -4.76 -9.34
N PRO A 58 6.90 -3.84 -9.67
CA PRO A 58 6.06 -3.99 -10.86
C PRO A 58 6.94 -3.99 -12.11
N LYS A 59 6.53 -4.74 -13.13
CA LYS A 59 7.27 -4.91 -14.39
C LYS A 59 6.64 -4.15 -15.54
N SER A 60 5.39 -3.70 -15.38
CA SER A 60 4.58 -3.11 -16.44
C SER A 60 3.61 -2.06 -15.89
N TYR A 61 3.01 -1.29 -16.80
CA TYR A 61 1.90 -0.38 -16.50
C TYR A 61 0.72 -1.13 -15.87
N ASP A 62 0.34 -2.28 -16.46
CA ASP A 62 -0.77 -3.11 -15.97
C ASP A 62 -0.55 -3.61 -14.54
N ASP A 63 0.69 -3.95 -14.17
CA ASP A 63 1.01 -4.32 -12.78
C ASP A 63 0.74 -3.16 -11.81
N VAL A 64 1.06 -1.93 -12.22
CA VAL A 64 0.80 -0.73 -11.40
C VAL A 64 -0.70 -0.46 -11.33
N VAL A 65 -1.43 -0.57 -12.44
CA VAL A 65 -2.90 -0.44 -12.44
C VAL A 65 -3.53 -1.45 -11.49
N PHE A 66 -3.09 -2.71 -11.52
CA PHE A 66 -3.58 -3.74 -10.61
C PHE A 66 -3.30 -3.40 -9.14
N ILE A 67 -2.08 -2.97 -8.82
CA ILE A 67 -1.69 -2.60 -7.46
C ILE A 67 -2.48 -1.38 -6.97
N THR A 68 -2.71 -0.40 -7.84
CA THR A 68 -3.31 0.90 -7.47
C THR A 68 -4.83 0.93 -7.55
N HIS A 69 -5.45 -0.15 -8.03
CA HIS A 69 -6.91 -0.30 -8.09
C HIS A 69 -7.57 -0.33 -6.71
N GLU A 70 -6.84 -0.72 -5.67
CA GLU A 70 -7.35 -0.87 -4.31
C GLU A 70 -6.58 0.04 -3.35
N HIS A 71 -7.26 0.50 -2.29
CA HIS A 71 -6.70 1.41 -1.31
C HIS A 71 -5.62 0.72 -0.48
N GLU A 72 -4.58 1.47 -0.09
CA GLU A 72 -3.53 1.01 0.83
C GLU A 72 -4.07 0.42 2.13
N TYR A 73 -5.15 0.98 2.70
CA TYR A 73 -5.82 0.40 3.87
C TYR A 73 -6.26 -1.05 3.60
N HIS A 74 -6.95 -1.29 2.49
CA HIS A 74 -7.45 -2.60 2.12
C HIS A 74 -6.32 -3.58 1.85
N TRP A 75 -5.30 -3.18 1.09
CA TRP A 75 -4.13 -4.02 0.87
C TRP A 75 -3.43 -4.41 2.17
N SER A 76 -3.36 -3.48 3.10
CA SER A 76 -2.77 -3.73 4.43
C SER A 76 -3.53 -4.80 5.19
N MET A 77 -4.86 -4.75 5.15
CA MET A 77 -5.70 -5.74 5.84
C MET A 77 -5.67 -7.10 5.14
N VAL A 78 -5.64 -7.14 3.81
CA VAL A 78 -5.43 -8.38 3.03
C VAL A 78 -4.08 -9.02 3.36
N ILE A 79 -3.01 -8.21 3.45
CA ILE A 79 -1.69 -8.70 3.88
C ILE A 79 -1.75 -9.24 5.32
N ALA A 80 -2.42 -8.54 6.22
CA ALA A 80 -2.44 -8.85 7.65
C ALA A 80 -3.32 -10.05 8.02
N TYR A 81 -4.35 -10.33 7.23
CA TYR A 81 -5.42 -11.27 7.60
C TYR A 81 -5.91 -12.19 6.46
N GLY A 82 -5.45 -11.94 5.23
CA GLY A 82 -5.88 -12.66 4.03
C GLY A 82 -7.09 -12.04 3.33
N GLU A 83 -7.43 -12.61 2.19
CA GLU A 83 -8.61 -12.24 1.40
C GLU A 83 -9.89 -12.38 2.22
N ASN A 84 -10.86 -11.50 1.98
CA ASN A 84 -12.17 -11.49 2.67
C ASN A 84 -12.05 -11.42 4.21
N TYR A 85 -11.02 -10.76 4.75
CA TYR A 85 -10.77 -10.68 6.19
C TYR A 85 -11.99 -10.23 7.02
N TRP A 86 -12.82 -9.35 6.46
CA TRP A 86 -14.03 -8.79 7.10
C TRP A 86 -15.16 -9.82 7.28
N GLN A 87 -15.10 -10.96 6.59
CA GLN A 87 -16.07 -12.05 6.74
C GLN A 87 -15.73 -12.99 7.90
N ASN A 88 -14.51 -12.90 8.44
CA ASN A 88 -14.08 -13.74 9.53
C ASN A 88 -14.56 -13.16 10.87
N SER A 89 -15.48 -13.84 11.54
CA SER A 89 -16.07 -13.40 12.82
C SER A 89 -15.07 -13.23 13.97
N LYS A 90 -13.83 -13.74 13.84
CA LYS A 90 -12.75 -13.54 14.80
C LYS A 90 -11.97 -12.25 14.57
N ILE A 91 -12.07 -11.66 13.38
CA ILE A 91 -11.39 -10.42 13.00
C ILE A 91 -12.41 -9.28 13.09
N LYS A 92 -12.12 -8.29 13.94
CA LYS A 92 -13.00 -7.13 14.16
C LYS A 92 -12.57 -5.92 13.30
N ILE A 93 -12.17 -6.17 12.06
CA ILE A 93 -11.71 -5.14 11.13
C ILE A 93 -12.74 -5.01 10.01
N SER A 94 -13.17 -3.77 9.77
CA SER A 94 -14.12 -3.44 8.71
C SER A 94 -13.45 -3.44 7.35
N SER A 95 -14.20 -3.82 6.31
CA SER A 95 -13.85 -3.53 4.92
C SER A 95 -14.13 -2.08 4.54
N GLU A 96 -14.66 -1.26 5.42
CA GLU A 96 -14.79 0.17 5.15
C GLU A 96 -13.51 0.88 5.59
N ILE A 97 -13.06 1.84 4.79
CA ILE A 97 -11.93 2.70 5.13
C ILE A 97 -12.31 3.49 6.40
N PRO A 98 -11.48 3.50 7.46
CA PRO A 98 -11.74 4.25 8.68
C PRO A 98 -11.95 5.75 8.40
N GLU A 99 -12.88 6.38 9.12
CA GLU A 99 -13.21 7.80 8.93
C GLU A 99 -12.01 8.73 9.15
N ASP A 100 -11.05 8.33 9.99
CA ASP A 100 -9.85 9.10 10.32
C ASP A 100 -8.66 8.81 9.38
N TYR A 101 -8.83 7.90 8.40
CA TYR A 101 -7.75 7.44 7.52
C TYR A 101 -7.02 8.60 6.83
N ASP A 102 -7.76 9.50 6.19
CA ASP A 102 -7.18 10.63 5.44
C ASP A 102 -6.33 11.54 6.33
N GLN A 103 -6.77 11.76 7.57
CA GLN A 103 -6.06 12.59 8.53
C GLN A 103 -4.80 11.87 9.03
N TRP A 104 -4.95 10.59 9.35
CA TRP A 104 -3.85 9.74 9.77
C TRP A 104 -2.76 9.65 8.68
N GLU A 105 -3.13 9.38 7.44
CA GLU A 105 -2.21 9.20 6.30
C GLU A 105 -1.41 10.48 6.05
N LYS A 106 -2.07 11.64 6.00
CA LYS A 106 -1.37 12.95 5.87
C LYS A 106 -0.37 13.17 7.00
N GLY A 107 -0.73 12.81 8.22
CA GLY A 107 0.16 12.87 9.38
C GLY A 107 1.35 11.92 9.23
N TYR A 108 1.09 10.70 8.78
CA TYR A 108 2.08 9.64 8.59
C TYR A 108 3.08 9.99 7.48
N ILE A 109 2.60 10.43 6.31
CA ILE A 109 3.42 10.91 5.19
C ILE A 109 4.37 12.02 5.66
N LYS A 110 3.83 13.02 6.38
CA LYS A 110 4.62 14.14 6.88
C LYS A 110 5.67 13.70 7.90
N LYS A 111 5.30 12.83 8.84
CA LYS A 111 6.19 12.33 9.90
C LYS A 111 7.36 11.52 9.33
N ASN A 112 7.12 10.76 8.27
CA ASN A 112 8.11 9.85 7.69
C ASN A 112 8.81 10.39 6.43
N ASN A 113 8.52 11.64 6.04
CA ASN A 113 9.09 12.28 4.84
C ASN A 113 8.87 11.48 3.55
N LEU A 114 7.64 11.00 3.36
CA LEU A 114 7.24 10.22 2.18
C LEU A 114 6.74 11.12 1.04
N LYS A 115 6.51 10.54 -0.14
CA LYS A 115 5.82 11.23 -1.24
C LYS A 115 4.36 11.49 -0.87
N LYS A 116 3.76 12.52 -1.48
CA LYS A 116 2.37 12.93 -1.18
C LYS A 116 1.32 11.89 -1.59
N VAL A 117 1.65 11.05 -2.58
CA VAL A 117 0.78 10.02 -3.14
C VAL A 117 1.62 8.79 -3.46
N SER A 118 1.02 7.60 -3.38
CA SER A 118 1.64 6.35 -3.80
C SER A 118 1.79 6.24 -5.31
N TYR A 119 0.93 6.90 -6.09
CA TYR A 119 0.99 6.91 -7.54
C TYR A 119 0.36 8.18 -8.14
N GLU A 120 0.71 8.48 -9.40
CA GLU A 120 0.14 9.59 -10.18
C GLU A 120 0.08 9.18 -11.66
N TYR A 121 -1.12 9.19 -12.25
CA TYR A 121 -1.31 9.05 -13.69
C TYR A 121 -0.99 10.39 -14.37
N LEU A 122 -0.21 10.34 -15.45
CA LEU A 122 0.33 11.51 -16.17
C LEU A 122 -0.31 11.68 -17.54
#